data_AF-A0A1Q3LXI0-F1
#
_entry.id   AF-A0A1Q3LXI0-F1
#
_cell.length_a   1.000
_cell.length_b   1.000
_cell.length_c   1.000
_cell.angle_alpha   90.00
_cell.angle_beta   90.00
_cell.angle_gamma   90.00
#
_symmetry.space_group_name_H-M   'P 1'
#
loop_
_entity.id
_entity.type
_entity.pdbx_description
1 polymer ?
#
loop_
_entity_poly.entity_id
_entity_poly.type
_entity_poly.pdbx_seq_one_letter_code
_entity_poly.pdbx_strand_id
1 'polypeptide(L)'
;MHGLYEFEIDQPGEVSVLQTSPESNYKEAASRIKHIVPPAHVNAGRGVFSPADYQVKATDTLDTRNGAYVLTIADGKKDPWVLGRESNFNNPVELAGNYGVMYDIVIPWKSTDGRGLALLTWNPFSGKNQWCDGMANSMVVSKGKFNAGVAVLPSDALAVKKSPDAILVQVFPAQKGVQYIHLKYSPPGASCLPTPLVFIPVE
;
A
#
# COMPACT_ATOMS: atom_id res chain seq x y z
N MET A 1 -10.62 11.50 0.29
CA MET A 1 -10.67 10.83 -1.02
C MET A 1 -9.22 10.66 -1.46
N HIS A 2 -8.74 9.43 -1.65
CA HIS A 2 -7.45 9.14 -2.29
C HIS A 2 -7.78 8.49 -3.62
N GLY A 3 -7.22 9.00 -4.72
CA GLY A 3 -7.45 8.49 -6.06
C GLY A 3 -6.12 8.36 -6.78
N LEU A 4 -5.95 7.26 -7.51
CA LEU A 4 -4.88 7.10 -8.49
C LEU A 4 -5.46 7.48 -9.84
N TYR A 5 -4.82 8.43 -10.51
CA TYR A 5 -5.22 8.91 -11.82
C TYR A 5 -4.10 8.60 -12.80
N GLU A 6 -4.43 7.88 -13.86
CA GLU A 6 -3.55 7.60 -14.99
C GLU A 6 -4.12 8.31 -16.21
N PHE A 7 -3.28 9.05 -16.92
CA PHE A 7 -3.64 9.76 -18.14
C PHE A 7 -2.42 9.80 -19.07
N GLU A 8 -2.69 9.81 -20.38
CA GLU A 8 -1.68 9.92 -21.42
C GLU A 8 -1.76 11.33 -22.02
N ILE A 9 -0.61 11.98 -22.21
CA ILE A 9 -0.49 13.28 -22.87
C ILE A 9 0.56 13.20 -23.96
N ASP A 10 0.26 13.76 -25.12
CA ASP A 10 1.15 13.81 -26.31
C ASP A 10 1.86 15.18 -26.46
N GLN A 11 1.58 16.09 -25.53
CA GLN A 11 2.12 17.44 -25.48
C GLN A 11 2.35 17.86 -24.01
N PRO A 12 3.14 18.92 -23.73
CA PRO A 12 3.30 19.42 -22.38
C PRO A 12 1.95 19.74 -21.73
N GLY A 13 1.73 19.22 -20.52
CA GLY A 13 0.48 19.38 -19.76
C GLY A 13 0.74 19.82 -18.32
N GLU A 14 -0.19 20.58 -17.76
CA GLU A 14 -0.24 20.90 -16.34
C GLU A 14 -1.39 20.12 -15.69
N VAL A 15 -1.11 19.50 -14.54
CA VAL A 15 -2.13 18.84 -13.73
C VAL A 15 -2.33 19.63 -12.45
N SER A 16 -3.52 20.20 -12.30
CA SER A 16 -3.94 20.91 -11.10
C SER A 16 -5.02 20.10 -10.38
N VAL A 17 -4.83 19.82 -9.09
CA VAL A 17 -5.81 19.11 -8.26
C VAL A 17 -6.57 20.11 -7.39
N LEU A 18 -7.90 20.11 -7.51
CA LEU A 18 -8.80 20.95 -6.72
C LEU A 18 -9.62 20.08 -5.77
N GLN A 19 -9.45 20.28 -4.46
CA GLN A 19 -10.37 19.75 -3.46
C GLN A 19 -11.44 20.80 -3.14
N THR A 20 -12.72 20.47 -3.32
CA THR A 20 -13.86 21.35 -3.01
C THR A 20 -15.04 20.53 -2.47
N SER A 21 -16.08 21.19 -1.96
CA SER A 21 -17.28 20.48 -1.48
C SER A 21 -18.04 19.88 -2.68
N PRO A 22 -18.72 18.72 -2.52
CA PRO A 22 -19.47 18.09 -3.62
C PRO A 22 -20.53 19.01 -4.26
N GLU A 23 -21.06 19.95 -3.49
CA GLU A 23 -22.12 20.88 -3.87
C GLU A 23 -21.56 22.17 -4.53
N SER A 24 -20.26 22.40 -4.42
CA SER A 24 -19.60 23.59 -4.97
C SER A 24 -19.30 23.43 -6.45
N ASN A 25 -19.63 24.45 -7.25
CA ASN A 25 -19.18 24.50 -8.64
C ASN A 25 -17.64 24.63 -8.69
N TYR A 26 -16.98 23.70 -9.37
CA TYR A 26 -15.52 23.64 -9.43
C TYR A 26 -14.87 24.89 -10.07
N LYS A 27 -15.52 25.55 -11.04
CA LYS A 27 -14.99 26.76 -11.68
C LYS A 27 -15.02 27.95 -10.71
N GLU A 28 -16.11 28.09 -9.96
CA GLU A 28 -16.22 29.12 -8.92
C GLU A 28 -15.27 28.85 -7.76
N ALA A 29 -15.07 27.58 -7.37
CA ALA A 29 -14.08 27.21 -6.37
C ALA A 29 -12.66 27.53 -6.83
N ALA A 30 -12.32 27.19 -8.07
CA ALA A 30 -11.02 27.51 -8.66
C ALA A 30 -10.75 29.02 -8.68
N SER A 31 -11.75 29.85 -9.05
CA SER A 31 -11.56 31.31 -9.17
C SER A 31 -11.30 32.02 -7.83
N ARG A 32 -11.70 31.39 -6.71
CA ARG A 32 -11.43 31.86 -5.35
C ARG A 32 -9.99 31.59 -4.89
N ILE A 33 -9.28 30.65 -5.51
CA ILE A 33 -7.91 30.33 -5.14
C ILE A 33 -6.99 31.43 -5.69
N LYS A 34 -6.49 32.29 -4.80
CA LYS A 34 -5.57 33.38 -5.15
C LYS A 34 -4.11 33.03 -4.92
N HIS A 35 -3.85 32.01 -4.11
CA HIS A 35 -2.51 31.59 -3.73
C HIS A 35 -2.44 30.07 -3.68
N ILE A 36 -1.30 29.53 -4.11
CA ILE A 36 -0.98 28.12 -3.89
C ILE A 36 -0.67 27.96 -2.41
N VAL A 37 -1.30 26.98 -1.75
CA VAL A 37 -1.03 26.68 -0.35
C VAL A 37 0.45 26.29 -0.22
N PRO A 38 1.26 27.00 0.59
CA PRO A 38 2.67 26.68 0.72
C PRO A 38 2.85 25.27 1.32
N PRO A 39 3.96 24.59 1.01
CA PRO A 39 4.30 23.30 1.60
C PRO A 39 4.80 23.55 3.03
N ALA A 40 3.89 23.85 3.95
CA ALA A 40 4.16 23.74 5.37
C ALA A 40 3.62 22.40 5.87
N HIS A 41 4.08 21.96 7.05
CA HIS A 41 3.76 20.72 7.79
C HIS A 41 2.27 20.34 7.98
N VAL A 42 1.37 20.99 7.26
CA VAL A 42 -0.08 20.88 7.32
C VAL A 42 -0.68 19.92 6.29
N ASN A 43 0.05 19.55 5.21
CA ASN A 43 -0.53 18.72 4.15
C ASN A 43 0.39 17.55 3.75
N ALA A 44 -0.17 16.34 3.86
CA ALA A 44 0.48 15.05 3.66
C ALA A 44 1.23 14.91 2.32
N GLY A 45 2.52 14.59 2.37
CA GLY A 45 3.26 13.96 1.27
C GLY A 45 3.22 14.64 -0.09
N ARG A 46 3.00 15.97 -0.15
CA ARG A 46 2.91 16.70 -1.43
C ARG A 46 4.29 16.83 -2.07
N GLY A 47 4.42 16.37 -3.31
CA GLY A 47 5.63 16.54 -4.10
C GLY A 47 5.50 15.93 -5.49
N VAL A 48 6.50 16.22 -6.32
CA VAL A 48 6.79 15.47 -7.54
C VAL A 48 7.89 14.48 -7.19
N PHE A 49 7.55 13.21 -7.30
CA PHE A 49 8.45 12.09 -7.04
C PHE A 49 8.74 11.43 -8.38
N SER A 50 10.01 11.06 -8.61
CA SER A 50 10.36 10.23 -9.76
C SER A 50 9.64 8.88 -9.65
N PRO A 51 9.32 8.21 -10.78
CA PRO A 51 8.79 6.86 -10.75
C PRO A 51 9.64 5.99 -9.82
N ALA A 52 8.98 5.40 -8.83
CA ALA A 52 9.65 4.71 -7.72
C ALA A 52 9.03 3.34 -7.48
N ASP A 53 8.47 2.71 -8.52
CA ASP A 53 8.00 1.33 -8.43
C ASP A 53 9.15 0.40 -8.06
N TYR A 54 8.91 -0.48 -7.10
CA TYR A 54 9.93 -1.36 -6.54
C TYR A 54 9.73 -2.80 -6.98
N GLN A 55 10.82 -3.44 -7.41
CA GLN A 55 10.90 -4.89 -7.45
C GLN A 55 11.47 -5.40 -6.13
N VAL A 56 10.65 -6.08 -5.34
CA VAL A 56 11.06 -6.67 -4.06
C VAL A 56 11.42 -8.13 -4.30
N LYS A 57 12.72 -8.44 -4.16
CA LYS A 57 13.23 -9.81 -4.24
C LYS A 57 13.53 -10.33 -2.84
N ALA A 58 12.93 -11.45 -2.49
CA ALA A 58 13.28 -12.14 -1.27
C ALA A 58 14.73 -12.65 -1.33
N THR A 59 15.46 -12.53 -0.22
CA THR A 59 16.83 -13.05 -0.08
C THR A 59 16.87 -14.52 0.34
N ASP A 60 15.74 -15.09 0.74
CA ASP A 60 15.60 -16.47 1.21
C ASP A 60 14.21 -17.03 0.87
N THR A 61 14.05 -18.34 1.05
CA THR A 61 12.81 -19.09 0.84
C THR A 61 12.07 -19.31 2.16
N LEU A 62 10.80 -18.90 2.22
CA LEU A 62 9.97 -19.18 3.39
C LEU A 62 9.72 -20.70 3.52
N ASP A 63 9.84 -21.25 4.72
CA ASP A 63 9.54 -22.67 4.98
C ASP A 63 8.52 -22.76 6.11
N THR A 64 7.41 -23.45 5.88
CA THR A 64 6.32 -23.58 6.85
C THR A 64 6.79 -24.12 8.20
N ARG A 65 7.84 -24.95 8.22
CA ARG A 65 8.40 -25.50 9.46
C ARG A 65 8.98 -24.43 10.41
N ASN A 66 9.34 -23.27 9.89
CA ASN A 66 10.00 -22.20 10.65
C ASN A 66 9.00 -21.25 11.32
N GLY A 67 7.70 -21.49 11.16
CA GLY A 67 6.66 -20.66 11.78
C GLY A 67 6.27 -19.46 10.93
N ALA A 68 5.84 -18.39 11.58
CA ALA A 68 5.30 -17.21 10.91
C ALA A 68 6.39 -16.24 10.45
N TYR A 69 6.14 -15.59 9.32
CA TYR A 69 6.99 -14.57 8.73
C TYR A 69 6.24 -13.25 8.55
N VAL A 70 6.94 -12.13 8.63
CA VAL A 70 6.36 -10.80 8.42
C VAL A 70 7.21 -10.05 7.40
N LEU A 71 6.57 -9.64 6.31
CA LEU A 71 7.09 -8.63 5.40
C LEU A 71 6.45 -7.29 5.74
N THR A 72 7.25 -6.36 6.22
CA THR A 72 6.81 -5.01 6.60
C THR A 72 7.04 -4.06 5.42
N ILE A 73 5.97 -3.45 4.90
CA ILE A 73 6.02 -2.52 3.77
C ILE A 73 5.95 -1.08 4.28
N ALA A 74 6.77 -0.20 3.70
CA ALA A 74 6.77 1.24 3.97
C ALA A 74 6.99 1.55 5.47
N ASP A 75 8.14 1.14 6.02
CA ASP A 75 8.49 1.35 7.43
C ASP A 75 9.38 2.58 7.71
N GLY A 76 9.90 3.21 6.65
CA GLY A 76 10.79 4.38 6.74
C GLY A 76 12.16 4.08 7.32
N LYS A 77 12.48 2.81 7.55
CA LYS A 77 13.74 2.36 8.17
C LYS A 77 14.48 1.39 7.29
N LYS A 78 13.88 0.23 7.03
CA LYS A 78 14.40 -0.79 6.09
C LYS A 78 13.91 -0.52 4.68
N ASP A 79 12.73 0.07 4.55
CA ASP A 79 12.13 0.58 3.34
C ASP A 79 12.06 2.11 3.45
N PRO A 80 13.10 2.84 3.03
CA PRO A 80 13.17 4.29 3.18
C PRO A 80 12.11 5.01 2.31
N TRP A 81 11.79 6.24 2.71
CA TRP A 81 10.84 7.05 1.96
C TRP A 81 11.39 7.51 0.62
N VAL A 82 10.54 7.51 -0.40
CA VAL A 82 10.89 8.08 -1.71
C VAL A 82 11.14 9.57 -1.56
N LEU A 83 12.27 10.02 -2.11
CA LEU A 83 12.63 11.43 -2.14
C LEU A 83 12.06 12.10 -3.40
N GLY A 84 11.61 13.33 -3.25
CA GLY A 84 11.11 14.14 -4.34
C GLY A 84 11.40 15.61 -4.14
N ARG A 85 10.72 16.43 -4.94
CA ARG A 85 10.82 17.88 -4.89
C ARG A 85 9.43 18.50 -4.86
N GLU A 86 9.29 19.61 -4.17
CA GLU A 86 8.06 20.38 -4.25
C GLU A 86 8.03 21.22 -5.54
N SER A 87 6.90 21.21 -6.25
CA SER A 87 6.79 21.75 -7.61
C SER A 87 7.05 23.26 -7.74
N ASN A 88 6.76 24.04 -6.69
CA ASN A 88 6.76 25.50 -6.71
C ASN A 88 8.01 26.09 -6.05
N PHE A 89 8.59 25.39 -5.08
CA PHE A 89 9.69 25.91 -4.23
C PHE A 89 10.98 25.08 -4.34
N ASN A 90 10.97 23.97 -5.09
CA ASN A 90 12.11 23.08 -5.33
C ASN A 90 12.82 22.57 -4.06
N ASN A 91 12.13 22.60 -2.92
CA ASN A 91 12.64 22.06 -1.66
C ASN A 91 12.59 20.52 -1.73
N PRO A 92 13.59 19.82 -1.15
CA PRO A 92 13.52 18.37 -1.02
C PRO A 92 12.35 17.98 -0.11
N VAL A 93 11.62 16.95 -0.50
CA VAL A 93 10.50 16.40 0.26
C VAL A 93 10.57 14.87 0.29
N GLU A 94 10.02 14.27 1.34
CA GLU A 94 9.92 12.82 1.50
C GLU A 94 8.46 12.39 1.35
N LEU A 95 8.23 11.32 0.60
CA LEU A 95 6.95 10.63 0.53
C LEU A 95 6.80 9.72 1.75
N ALA A 96 6.59 10.31 2.92
CA ALA A 96 6.41 9.56 4.15
C ALA A 96 5.23 8.59 4.01
N GLY A 97 5.55 7.30 3.89
CA GLY A 97 4.58 6.23 3.66
C GLY A 97 4.58 5.59 2.27
N ASN A 98 5.38 6.10 1.33
CA ASN A 98 5.48 5.56 -0.04
C ASN A 98 4.10 5.39 -0.73
N TYR A 99 3.17 6.31 -0.46
CA TYR A 99 1.82 6.26 -1.03
C TYR A 99 1.86 6.41 -2.55
N GLY A 100 1.28 5.44 -3.26
CA GLY A 100 1.31 5.40 -4.72
C GLY A 100 2.55 4.74 -5.33
N VAL A 101 3.53 4.33 -4.53
CA VAL A 101 4.59 3.41 -4.97
C VAL A 101 3.98 2.04 -5.20
N MET A 102 4.23 1.43 -6.36
CA MET A 102 3.84 0.05 -6.61
C MET A 102 5.00 -0.90 -6.28
N TYR A 103 4.74 -1.81 -5.35
CA TYR A 103 5.64 -2.90 -5.00
C TYR A 103 5.26 -4.15 -5.78
N ASP A 104 6.16 -4.63 -6.62
CA ASP A 104 6.11 -5.95 -7.27
C ASP A 104 6.97 -6.93 -6.46
N ILE A 105 6.32 -7.86 -5.76
CA ILE A 105 6.93 -8.68 -4.72
C ILE A 105 6.89 -10.14 -5.17
N VAL A 106 8.05 -10.79 -5.19
CA VAL A 106 8.18 -12.22 -5.47
C VAL A 106 8.83 -12.92 -4.28
N ILE A 107 8.10 -13.86 -3.68
CA ILE A 107 8.53 -14.59 -2.48
C ILE A 107 8.57 -16.09 -2.80
N PRO A 108 9.76 -16.72 -2.80
CA PRO A 108 9.85 -18.17 -2.84
C PRO A 108 9.41 -18.74 -1.49
N TRP A 109 8.63 -19.82 -1.52
CA TRP A 109 8.22 -20.55 -0.33
C TRP A 109 8.14 -22.05 -0.58
N LYS A 110 8.20 -22.85 0.48
CA LYS A 110 8.02 -24.31 0.43
C LYS A 110 7.31 -24.81 1.68
N SER A 111 6.64 -25.95 1.54
CA SER A 111 6.07 -26.69 2.67
C SER A 111 6.88 -27.95 2.92
N THR A 112 7.62 -28.01 4.03
CA THR A 112 8.40 -29.21 4.42
C THR A 112 7.76 -30.03 5.52
N ASP A 113 6.68 -29.53 6.12
CA ASP A 113 5.92 -30.18 7.18
C ASP A 113 4.45 -30.45 6.78
N GLY A 114 4.10 -30.23 5.51
CA GLY A 114 2.77 -30.51 4.96
C GLY A 114 1.74 -29.41 5.16
N ARG A 115 2.07 -28.32 5.88
CA ARG A 115 1.14 -27.19 6.10
C ARG A 115 1.05 -26.27 4.89
N GLY A 116 -0.11 -25.67 4.68
CA GLY A 116 -0.27 -24.52 3.79
C GLY A 116 0.31 -23.25 4.40
N LEU A 117 0.25 -22.15 3.65
CA LEU A 117 0.72 -20.83 4.09
C LEU A 117 -0.38 -19.79 3.85
N ALA A 118 -0.95 -19.25 4.93
CA ALA A 118 -1.91 -18.17 4.86
C ALA A 118 -1.21 -16.81 4.81
N LEU A 119 -1.65 -15.91 3.93
CA LEU A 119 -1.27 -14.50 3.91
C LEU A 119 -2.36 -13.67 4.59
N LEU A 120 -1.97 -12.95 5.63
CA LEU A 120 -2.82 -12.04 6.38
C LEU A 120 -2.25 -10.62 6.39
N THR A 121 -3.12 -9.65 6.62
CA THR A 121 -2.74 -8.27 6.93
C THR A 121 -3.72 -7.67 7.95
N TRP A 122 -3.33 -6.62 8.65
CA TRP A 122 -4.18 -5.91 9.61
C TRP A 122 -3.70 -4.46 9.77
N ASN A 123 -4.46 -3.66 10.52
CA ASN A 123 -4.07 -2.30 10.89
C ASN A 123 -3.32 -2.28 12.24
N PRO A 124 -1.97 -2.19 12.28
CA PRO A 124 -1.23 -2.14 13.54
C PRO A 124 -1.34 -0.79 14.29
N PHE A 125 -2.08 0.17 13.74
CA PHE A 125 -2.22 1.53 14.29
C PHE A 125 -3.65 1.91 14.67
N SER A 126 -4.61 0.99 14.54
CA SER A 126 -5.98 1.24 14.98
C SER A 126 -6.02 1.60 16.47
N GLY A 127 -6.79 2.64 16.82
CA GLY A 127 -6.86 3.18 18.18
C GLY A 127 -5.61 3.93 18.68
N LYS A 128 -4.52 4.06 17.90
CA LYS A 128 -3.33 4.83 18.34
C LYS A 128 -3.47 6.33 18.16
N ASN A 129 -4.28 6.79 17.21
CA ASN A 129 -4.70 8.19 17.06
C ASN A 129 -5.95 8.28 16.16
N GLN A 130 -6.52 9.48 16.04
CA GLN A 130 -7.75 9.75 15.29
C GLN A 130 -7.65 9.54 13.76
N TRP A 131 -6.45 9.49 13.21
CA TRP A 131 -6.21 9.41 11.76
C TRP A 131 -6.00 7.97 11.28
N CYS A 132 -5.66 7.05 12.18
CA CYS A 132 -5.20 5.69 11.86
C CYS A 132 -6.19 4.59 12.20
N ASP A 133 -7.47 4.91 12.46
CA ASP A 133 -8.37 3.94 13.11
C ASP A 133 -8.77 2.76 12.21
N GLY A 134 -8.88 2.99 10.90
CA GLY A 134 -9.30 2.00 9.91
C GLY A 134 -8.26 1.79 8.82
N MET A 135 -8.19 0.56 8.32
CA MET A 135 -7.43 0.18 7.13
C MET A 135 -8.35 -0.49 6.12
N ALA A 136 -8.27 -0.02 4.88
CA ALA A 136 -8.77 -0.72 3.71
C ALA A 136 -7.68 -0.69 2.65
N ASN A 137 -7.55 -1.77 1.91
CA ASN A 137 -6.49 -1.97 0.93
C ASN A 137 -6.96 -2.80 -0.26
N SER A 138 -6.15 -2.79 -1.30
CA SER A 138 -6.29 -3.68 -2.45
C SER A 138 -4.93 -4.24 -2.82
N MET A 139 -4.90 -5.50 -3.25
CA MET A 139 -3.66 -6.18 -3.62
C MET A 139 -3.92 -7.10 -4.80
N VAL A 140 -3.02 -7.11 -5.79
CA VAL A 140 -3.00 -8.20 -6.77
C VAL A 140 -2.25 -9.38 -6.12
N VAL A 141 -2.87 -10.54 -6.04
CA VAL A 141 -2.29 -11.74 -5.42
C VAL A 141 -2.30 -12.92 -6.38
N SER A 142 -1.24 -13.73 -6.36
CA SER A 142 -1.17 -14.98 -7.12
C SER A 142 -2.19 -16.02 -6.64
N LYS A 143 -2.42 -17.03 -7.49
CA LYS A 143 -3.37 -18.11 -7.22
C LYS A 143 -2.99 -18.87 -5.95
N GLY A 144 -3.98 -19.16 -5.12
CA GLY A 144 -3.92 -20.11 -4.02
C GLY A 144 -5.26 -20.84 -3.91
N LYS A 145 -5.84 -20.86 -2.72
CA LYS A 145 -7.22 -21.31 -2.49
C LYS A 145 -8.22 -20.39 -3.21
N PHE A 146 -8.03 -19.08 -3.13
CA PHE A 146 -8.80 -18.10 -3.91
C PHE A 146 -8.17 -17.87 -5.29
N ASN A 147 -8.96 -17.36 -6.24
CA ASN A 147 -8.47 -17.03 -7.58
C ASN A 147 -7.40 -15.94 -7.53
N ALA A 148 -6.49 -15.97 -8.50
CA ALA A 148 -5.53 -14.89 -8.69
C ALA A 148 -6.26 -13.62 -9.14
N GLY A 149 -5.68 -12.45 -8.85
CA GLY A 149 -6.20 -11.16 -9.29
C GLY A 149 -6.27 -10.16 -8.15
N VAL A 150 -7.09 -9.13 -8.35
CA VAL A 150 -7.28 -8.05 -7.38
C VAL A 150 -8.13 -8.55 -6.22
N ALA A 151 -7.55 -8.56 -5.02
CA ALA A 151 -8.25 -8.73 -3.76
C ALA A 151 -8.60 -7.36 -3.18
N VAL A 152 -9.89 -7.14 -2.87
CA VAL A 152 -10.38 -6.00 -2.10
C VAL A 152 -10.42 -6.41 -0.63
N LEU A 153 -9.81 -5.61 0.23
CA LEU A 153 -9.45 -5.98 1.59
C LEU A 153 -9.91 -4.88 2.58
N PRO A 154 -10.79 -5.16 3.55
CA PRO A 154 -11.61 -6.38 3.66
C PRO A 154 -12.67 -6.46 2.55
N SER A 155 -13.15 -7.67 2.25
CA SER A 155 -14.15 -7.91 1.19
C SER A 155 -15.59 -7.73 1.66
N ASP A 156 -15.83 -7.73 2.97
CA ASP A 156 -17.14 -7.78 3.63
C ASP A 156 -17.38 -6.60 4.59
N ALA A 157 -16.43 -5.67 4.68
CA ALA A 157 -16.51 -4.50 5.55
C ALA A 157 -15.87 -3.27 4.89
N LEU A 158 -16.09 -2.09 5.48
CA LEU A 158 -15.48 -0.85 4.99
C LEU A 158 -14.00 -0.74 5.35
N ALA A 159 -13.59 -1.27 6.49
CA ALA A 159 -12.22 -1.22 6.98
C ALA A 159 -12.02 -2.25 8.11
N VAL A 160 -10.78 -2.72 8.27
CA VAL A 160 -10.33 -3.42 9.48
C VAL A 160 -9.77 -2.42 10.48
N LYS A 161 -10.08 -2.65 11.76
CA LYS A 161 -9.66 -1.81 12.89
C LYS A 161 -8.61 -2.53 13.74
N LYS A 162 -8.86 -2.71 15.04
CA LYS A 162 -7.90 -3.23 16.01
C LYS A 162 -8.10 -4.73 16.23
N SER A 163 -7.12 -5.34 16.89
CA SER A 163 -7.22 -6.71 17.41
C SER A 163 -8.58 -6.97 18.08
N PRO A 164 -9.23 -8.12 17.81
CA PRO A 164 -8.71 -9.31 17.14
C PRO A 164 -8.81 -9.32 15.60
N ASP A 165 -9.17 -8.20 14.97
CA ASP A 165 -9.46 -8.17 13.54
C ASP A 165 -8.19 -8.31 12.68
N ALA A 166 -8.25 -9.21 11.69
CA ALA A 166 -7.26 -9.37 10.64
C ALA A 166 -7.96 -9.73 9.32
N ILE A 167 -7.33 -9.39 8.20
CA ILE A 167 -7.81 -9.71 6.86
C ILE A 167 -7.04 -10.92 6.37
N LEU A 168 -7.74 -12.01 6.08
CA LEU A 168 -7.19 -13.12 5.30
C LEU A 168 -7.16 -12.70 3.82
N VAL A 169 -5.98 -12.62 3.23
CA VAL A 169 -5.79 -12.25 1.83
C VAL A 169 -5.82 -13.47 0.93
N GLN A 170 -5.08 -14.52 1.30
CA GLN A 170 -4.93 -15.73 0.49
C GLN A 170 -4.49 -16.91 1.37
N VAL A 171 -4.78 -18.13 0.92
CA VAL A 171 -4.19 -19.36 1.47
C VAL A 171 -3.49 -20.11 0.36
N PHE A 172 -2.19 -20.34 0.48
CA PHE A 172 -1.40 -21.11 -0.47
C PHE A 172 -1.33 -22.56 0.01
N PRO A 173 -1.96 -23.52 -0.69
CA PRO A 173 -1.95 -24.92 -0.28
C PRO A 173 -0.54 -25.52 -0.41
N ALA A 174 -0.22 -26.50 0.45
CA ALA A 174 1.04 -27.21 0.39
C ALA A 174 1.20 -27.92 -0.97
N GLN A 175 2.37 -27.76 -1.59
CA GLN A 175 2.75 -28.49 -2.79
C GLN A 175 4.22 -28.89 -2.68
N LYS A 176 4.63 -29.88 -3.49
CA LYS A 176 6.01 -30.34 -3.54
C LYS A 176 6.90 -29.28 -4.19
N GLY A 177 8.09 -29.09 -3.63
CA GLY A 177 9.10 -28.18 -4.17
C GLY A 177 8.91 -26.73 -3.75
N VAL A 178 9.74 -25.85 -4.32
CA VAL A 178 9.66 -24.40 -4.11
C VAL A 178 8.58 -23.83 -5.02
N GLN A 179 7.71 -23.04 -4.44
CA GLN A 179 6.64 -22.29 -5.08
C GLN A 179 6.91 -20.79 -4.96
N TYR A 180 6.20 -19.97 -5.75
CA TYR A 180 6.40 -18.52 -5.75
C TYR A 180 5.07 -17.79 -5.51
N ILE A 181 5.09 -16.88 -4.55
CA ILE A 181 3.99 -15.96 -4.28
C ILE A 181 4.32 -14.65 -5.01
N HIS A 182 3.38 -14.18 -5.83
CA HIS A 182 3.49 -12.91 -6.53
C HIS A 182 2.45 -11.95 -5.98
N LEU A 183 2.91 -10.78 -5.52
CA LEU A 183 2.04 -9.73 -5.00
C LEU A 183 2.34 -8.42 -5.75
N LYS A 184 1.29 -7.69 -6.12
CA LYS A 184 1.40 -6.27 -6.47
C LYS A 184 0.63 -5.44 -5.45
N TYR A 185 1.31 -4.55 -4.73
CA TYR A 185 0.75 -3.83 -3.60
C TYR A 185 1.20 -2.37 -3.58
N SER A 186 0.32 -1.47 -3.15
CA SER A 186 0.67 -0.10 -2.80
C SER A 186 0.12 0.22 -1.41
N PRO A 187 0.90 0.88 -0.54
CA PRO A 187 0.40 1.38 0.74
C PRO A 187 -0.87 2.24 0.56
N PRO A 188 -1.97 1.93 1.26
CA PRO A 188 -3.23 2.67 1.11
C PRO A 188 -3.15 4.06 1.74
N GLY A 189 -3.56 5.10 0.98
CA GLY A 189 -3.42 6.54 1.31
C GLY A 189 -3.99 7.06 2.63
N ALA A 190 -4.72 6.25 3.40
CA ALA A 190 -5.33 6.61 4.69
C ALA A 190 -4.99 5.64 5.83
N SER A 191 -4.22 4.58 5.59
CA SER A 191 -3.81 3.66 6.66
C SER A 191 -2.47 4.08 7.20
N CYS A 192 -2.32 4.07 8.51
CA CYS A 192 -1.04 4.36 9.10
C CYS A 192 -0.08 3.20 8.93
N LEU A 193 1.18 3.57 8.73
CA LEU A 193 2.22 2.69 8.23
C LEU A 193 3.26 2.38 9.31
N PRO A 194 3.96 1.23 9.21
CA PRO A 194 3.96 0.30 8.07
C PRO A 194 2.76 -0.64 7.96
N THR A 195 2.56 -1.20 6.76
CA THR A 195 1.60 -2.30 6.54
C THR A 195 2.31 -3.66 6.71
N PRO A 196 1.84 -4.55 7.61
CA PRO A 196 2.36 -5.90 7.73
C PRO A 196 1.68 -6.84 6.74
N LEU A 197 2.48 -7.61 6.01
CA LEU A 197 2.07 -8.79 5.24
C LEU A 197 2.61 -10.03 5.95
N VAL A 198 1.73 -10.81 6.56
CA VAL A 198 2.10 -11.89 7.48
C VAL A 198 1.77 -13.24 6.88
N PHE A 199 2.77 -14.11 6.84
CA PHE A 199 2.67 -15.46 6.33
C PHE A 199 2.65 -16.43 7.49
N ILE A 200 1.53 -17.15 7.69
CA ILE A 200 1.32 -18.05 8.82
C ILE A 200 1.10 -19.47 8.28
N PRO A 201 1.87 -20.48 8.74
CA PRO A 201 1.60 -21.87 8.43
C PRO A 201 0.23 -22.30 8.96
N VAL A 202 -0.57 -22.97 8.14
CA VAL A 202 -1.93 -23.41 8.48
C VAL A 202 -2.19 -24.85 8.03
N GLU A 203 -3.09 -25.55 8.72
CA GLU A 203 -3.56 -26.89 8.35
C GLU A 203 -4.54 -26.86 7.16
#